data_AF-A0A369KSW1-F1
#
_entry.id   AF-A0A369KSW1-F1
#
_cell.length_a   1.000
_cell.length_b   1.000
_cell.length_c   1.000
_cell.angle_alpha   90.00
_cell.angle_beta   90.00
_cell.angle_gamma   90.00
#
_symmetry.space_group_name_H-M   'P 1'
#
loop_
_entity.id
_entity.type
_entity.pdbx_description
1 polymer ?
#
loop_
_entity_poly.entity_id
_entity_poly.type
_entity_poly.pdbx_seq_one_letter_code
_entity_poly.pdbx_strand_id
1 'polypeptide(L)'
;MHGTRNYAIIQLILQAGLRIGEVEALQLSDIYLYDRSGQVRIRDGKVRKERFVPLNASVRKALQSYIDFRKSKNENNFIFENSAFFSTNVGKKLTKRALQKIISEIMGKANCKASAHTLRHTFATSYYNDHKKLSQ
;
A
#
# COMPACT_ATOMS: atom_id res chain seq x y z
N MET A 1 -7.81 -9.04 14.96
CA MET A 1 -7.55 -7.63 14.57
C MET A 1 -6.67 -7.59 13.31
N HIS A 2 -7.27 -7.51 12.12
CA HIS A 2 -6.55 -7.31 10.84
C HIS A 2 -6.75 -5.89 10.28
N GLY A 3 -7.40 -5.02 11.05
CA GLY A 3 -7.89 -3.72 10.60
C GLY A 3 -6.78 -2.82 10.09
N THR A 4 -5.70 -2.64 10.85
CA THR A 4 -4.59 -1.73 10.48
C THR A 4 -3.87 -2.17 9.21
N ARG A 5 -3.52 -3.46 9.10
CA ARG A 5 -2.88 -4.02 7.89
C ARG A 5 -3.77 -3.88 6.66
N ASN A 6 -5.01 -4.35 6.75
CA ASN A 6 -5.93 -4.34 5.63
C ASN A 6 -6.27 -2.92 5.21
N TYR A 7 -6.42 -2.00 6.16
CA TYR A 7 -6.61 -0.59 5.91
C TYR A 7 -5.42 0.03 5.17
N ALA A 8 -4.19 -0.24 5.60
CA ALA A 8 -2.97 0.23 4.93
C ALA A 8 -2.87 -0.30 3.47
N ILE A 9 -3.20 -1.58 3.24
CA ILE A 9 -3.24 -2.18 1.89
C ILE A 9 -4.23 -1.41 0.99
N ILE A 10 -5.45 -1.19 1.49
CA ILE A 10 -6.48 -0.47 0.73
C ILE A 10 -6.06 0.97 0.46
N GLN A 11 -5.50 1.68 1.43
CA GLN A 11 -5.02 3.05 1.26
C GLN A 11 -3.95 3.13 0.16
N LEU A 12 -2.97 2.23 0.15
CA LEU A 12 -1.95 2.20 -0.91
C LEU A 12 -2.54 1.96 -2.31
N ILE A 13 -3.55 1.09 -2.42
CA ILE A 13 -4.17 0.78 -3.72
C ILE A 13 -5.05 1.94 -4.19
N LEU A 14 -5.88 2.49 -3.29
CA LEU A 14 -6.89 3.48 -3.63
C LEU A 14 -6.34 4.90 -3.74
N GLN A 15 -5.42 5.28 -2.86
CA GLN A 15 -4.96 6.66 -2.71
C GLN A 15 -3.54 6.89 -3.23
N ALA A 16 -2.71 5.84 -3.28
CA ALA A 16 -1.40 5.91 -3.92
C ALA A 16 -1.37 5.19 -5.28
N GLY A 17 -2.47 4.53 -5.68
CA GLY A 17 -2.61 3.92 -6.99
C GLY A 17 -1.62 2.76 -7.23
N LEU A 18 -1.20 2.02 -6.20
CA LEU A 18 -0.30 0.88 -6.37
C LEU A 18 -1.02 -0.32 -6.99
N ARG A 19 -0.29 -1.11 -7.81
CA ARG A 19 -0.78 -2.40 -8.33
C ARG A 19 -0.69 -3.43 -7.20
N ILE A 20 -1.56 -4.44 -7.22
CA ILE A 20 -1.51 -5.52 -6.22
C ILE A 20 -0.12 -6.19 -6.18
N GLY A 21 0.51 -6.40 -7.35
CA GLY A 21 1.87 -6.95 -7.42
C GLY A 21 2.94 -6.00 -6.88
N GLU A 22 2.73 -4.68 -6.96
CA GLU A 22 3.62 -3.69 -6.36
C GLU A 22 3.49 -3.72 -4.84
N VAL A 23 2.25 -3.75 -4.31
CA VAL A 23 1.96 -3.90 -2.87
C VAL A 23 2.55 -5.20 -2.32
N GLU A 24 2.42 -6.31 -3.04
CA GLU A 24 3.01 -7.60 -2.67
C GLU A 24 4.55 -7.54 -2.61
N ALA A 25 5.16 -6.77 -3.51
CA ALA A 25 6.61 -6.67 -3.62
C ALA A 25 7.24 -5.69 -2.62
N LEU A 26 6.45 -4.89 -1.89
CA LEU A 26 6.97 -3.90 -0.95
C LEU A 26 7.81 -4.55 0.16
N GLN A 27 8.95 -3.94 0.40
CA GLN A 27 9.84 -4.21 1.53
C GLN A 27 9.80 -3.03 2.49
N LEU A 28 10.34 -3.24 3.70
CA LEU A 28 10.44 -2.18 4.69
C LEU A 28 11.26 -0.99 4.19
N SER A 29 12.36 -1.26 3.51
CA SER A 29 13.23 -0.26 2.91
C SER A 29 12.58 0.59 1.82
N ASP A 30 11.37 0.26 1.38
CA ASP A 30 10.67 1.05 0.35
C ASP A 30 9.76 2.13 0.94
N ILE A 31 9.51 2.11 2.24
CA ILE A 31 8.57 3.02 2.89
C ILE A 31 9.35 4.16 3.54
N TYR A 32 9.21 5.36 2.98
CA TYR A 32 9.80 6.58 3.51
C TYR A 32 8.68 7.45 4.09
N LEU A 33 8.64 7.57 5.42
CA LEU A 33 7.65 8.39 6.13
C LEU A 33 8.36 9.49 6.91
N TYR A 34 7.89 10.71 6.71
CA TYR A 34 8.28 11.90 7.46
C TYR A 34 7.03 12.61 7.98
N ASP A 35 7.19 13.58 8.88
CA ASP A 35 6.06 14.27 9.53
C ASP A 35 5.11 14.94 8.53
N ARG A 36 5.66 15.56 7.48
CA ARG A 36 4.90 16.34 6.49
C ARG A 36 4.93 15.77 5.08
N SER A 37 5.73 14.74 4.83
CA SER A 37 5.89 14.13 3.51
C SER A 37 6.08 12.61 3.63
N GLY A 38 5.97 11.91 2.51
CA GLY A 38 6.26 10.49 2.47
C GLY A 38 6.19 9.98 1.05
N GLN A 39 6.90 8.91 0.78
CA GLN A 39 6.93 8.29 -0.53
C GLN A 39 7.14 6.78 -0.39
N VAL A 40 6.67 6.04 -1.38
CA VAL A 40 6.97 4.62 -1.51
C VAL A 40 7.79 4.38 -2.77
N ARG A 41 8.89 3.62 -2.63
CA ARG A 41 9.72 3.20 -3.76
C ARG A 41 9.12 1.96 -4.40
N ILE A 42 8.79 2.06 -5.69
CA ILE A 42 8.31 0.94 -6.49
C ILE A 42 9.46 0.43 -7.34
N ARG A 43 9.91 -0.79 -7.05
CA ARG A 43 10.87 -1.52 -7.87
C ARG A 43 10.14 -2.16 -9.07
N ASP A 44 10.39 -1.68 -10.29
CA ASP A 44 10.00 -2.44 -11.49
C ASP A 44 11.07 -3.49 -11.82
N GLY A 45 10.64 -4.73 -12.12
CA GLY A 45 11.52 -5.85 -12.42
C GLY A 45 12.30 -5.73 -13.74
N LYS A 46 12.04 -4.70 -14.56
CA LYS A 46 12.84 -4.38 -15.75
C LYS A 46 13.91 -3.34 -15.39
N VAL A 47 15.02 -3.86 -14.87
CA VAL A 47 16.41 -3.36 -14.71
C VAL A 47 16.69 -1.87 -14.44
N ARG A 48 15.89 -0.86 -14.83
CA ARG A 48 16.27 0.57 -14.67
C ARG A 48 15.12 1.58 -14.49
N LYS A 49 13.93 1.18 -14.04
CA LYS A 49 12.84 2.14 -13.76
C LYS A 49 12.25 1.93 -12.39
N GLU A 50 12.98 2.30 -11.34
CA GLU A 50 12.32 2.57 -10.07
C GLU A 50 11.56 3.90 -10.15
N ARG A 51 10.45 3.99 -9.43
CA ARG A 51 9.71 5.25 -9.28
C ARG A 51 9.31 5.46 -7.83
N PHE A 52 9.25 6.72 -7.43
CA PHE A 52 8.76 7.13 -6.12
C PHE A 52 7.33 7.61 -6.26
N VAL A 53 6.43 7.06 -5.45
CA VAL A 53 5.03 7.46 -5.40
C VAL A 53 4.82 8.26 -4.13
N PRO A 54 4.46 9.57 -4.22
CA PRO A 54 4.21 10.38 -3.04
C PRO A 54 2.98 9.88 -2.29
N LEU A 55 3.01 10.00 -0.96
CA LEU A 55 1.97 9.52 -0.07
C LEU A 55 1.27 10.71 0.58
N ASN A 56 -0.04 10.79 0.41
CA ASN A 56 -0.86 11.78 1.11
C ASN A 56 -0.94 11.47 2.62
N ALA A 57 -1.43 12.44 3.41
CA ALA A 57 -1.51 12.32 4.87
C ALA A 57 -2.27 11.08 5.34
N SER A 58 -3.38 10.72 4.68
CA SER A 58 -4.20 9.56 5.02
C SER A 58 -3.43 8.24 4.85
N VAL A 59 -2.71 8.09 3.74
CA VAL A 59 -1.88 6.90 3.48
C VAL A 59 -0.75 6.82 4.49
N ARG A 60 -0.06 7.93 4.77
CA ARG A 60 1.02 7.99 5.78
C ARG A 60 0.53 7.55 7.15
N LYS A 61 -0.62 8.06 7.60
CA LYS A 61 -1.24 7.68 8.89
C LYS A 61 -1.55 6.19 8.93
N ALA A 62 -2.12 5.63 7.87
CA ALA A 62 -2.46 4.21 7.79
C ALA A 62 -1.21 3.31 7.86
N LEU A 63 -0.14 3.68 7.14
CA LEU A 63 1.12 2.96 7.16
C LEU A 63 1.80 3.04 8.53
N GLN A 64 1.82 4.23 9.15
CA GLN A 64 2.38 4.42 10.48
C GLN A 64 1.67 3.56 11.53
N SER A 65 0.33 3.58 11.55
CA SER A 65 -0.45 2.73 12.45
C SER A 65 -0.20 1.23 12.25
N TYR A 66 0.07 0.80 11.01
CA TYR A 66 0.45 -0.59 10.75
C TYR A 66 1.86 -0.90 11.25
N ILE A 67 2.83 0.00 11.04
CA ILE A 67 4.21 -0.13 11.55
C ILE A 67 4.20 -0.23 13.09
N ASP A 68 3.48 0.66 13.77
CA ASP A 68 3.39 0.68 15.23
C ASP A 68 2.74 -0.60 15.77
N PHE A 69 1.69 -1.08 15.09
CA PHE A 69 1.08 -2.37 15.41
C PHE A 69 2.10 -3.52 15.29
N ARG A 70 2.89 -3.57 14.21
CA ARG A 70 3.91 -4.62 14.04
C ARG A 70 5.00 -4.54 15.10
N LYS A 71 5.48 -3.34 15.44
CA LYS A 71 6.44 -3.11 16.53
C LYS A 71 5.89 -3.62 17.86
N SER A 72 4.62 -3.34 18.18
CA SER A 72 3.97 -3.79 19.42
C SER A 72 3.86 -5.33 19.55
N LYS A 73 3.94 -6.06 18.43
CA LYS A 73 3.82 -7.51 18.40
C LYS A 73 5.16 -8.25 18.48
N ASN A 74 6.28 -7.54 18.58
CA ASN A 74 7.63 -8.13 18.55
C ASN A 74 7.79 -9.15 17.42
N GLU A 75 7.24 -8.85 16.24
CA GLU A 75 7.41 -9.73 15.08
C GLU A 75 8.90 -9.73 14.68
N ASN A 76 9.64 -10.77 15.08
CA ASN A 76 11.08 -10.94 14.78
C ASN A 76 11.42 -10.84 13.28
N ASN A 77 10.44 -10.98 12.38
CA ASN A 77 10.64 -10.80 10.95
C ASN A 77 10.67 -9.32 10.51
N PHE A 78 10.39 -8.36 11.40
CA PHE A 78 10.47 -6.91 11.16
C PHE A 78 11.85 -6.32 11.50
N ILE A 79 12.88 -7.15 11.56
CA ILE A 79 14.23 -6.74 11.98
C ILE A 79 15.10 -6.36 10.76
N PHE A 80 14.79 -6.91 9.58
CA PHE A 80 15.59 -6.69 8.37
C PHE A 80 14.91 -5.74 7.38
N GLU A 81 15.67 -4.78 6.86
CA GLU A 81 15.20 -3.80 5.87
C GLU A 81 14.63 -4.44 4.58
N ASN A 82 15.12 -5.64 4.23
CA ASN A 82 14.68 -6.43 3.08
C ASN A 82 13.46 -7.32 3.36
N SER A 83 12.91 -7.30 4.57
CA SER A 83 11.70 -8.04 4.90
C SER A 83 10.49 -7.47 4.19
N ALA A 84 9.56 -8.36 3.82
CA ALA A 84 8.28 -7.97 3.24
C ALA A 84 7.54 -7.00 4.18
N PHE A 85 7.06 -5.89 3.62
CA PHE A 85 6.33 -4.89 4.37
C PHE A 85 5.01 -5.46 4.90
N PHE A 86 4.32 -6.25 4.07
CA PHE A 86 3.06 -6.92 4.41
C PHE A 86 3.24 -8.41 4.67
N SER A 87 2.81 -8.85 5.86
CA SER A 87 2.91 -10.24 6.32
C SER A 87 1.56 -10.81 6.80
N THR A 88 1.48 -12.15 6.82
CA THR A 88 0.47 -12.90 7.56
C THR A 88 0.74 -12.81 9.06
N ASN A 89 -0.23 -13.23 9.88
CA ASN A 89 -0.07 -13.23 11.34
C ASN A 89 1.05 -14.14 11.85
N VAL A 90 1.51 -15.07 11.01
CA VAL A 90 2.63 -15.98 11.31
C VAL A 90 3.95 -15.47 10.69
N GLY A 91 3.99 -14.20 10.27
CA GLY A 91 5.20 -13.55 9.78
C GLY A 91 5.60 -13.92 8.35
N LYS A 92 4.79 -14.69 7.61
CA LYS A 92 5.07 -15.02 6.20
C LYS A 92 4.66 -13.88 5.28
N LYS A 93 5.39 -13.68 4.18
CA LYS A 93 5.03 -12.70 3.14
C LYS A 93 3.58 -12.92 2.66
N LEU A 94 2.81 -11.83 2.54
CA LEU A 94 1.50 -11.91 1.90
C LEU A 94 1.64 -12.16 0.40
N THR A 95 0.93 -13.17 -0.11
CA THR A 95 0.93 -13.51 -1.53
C THR A 95 -0.08 -12.65 -2.29
N LYS A 96 0.10 -12.51 -3.61
CA LYS A 96 -0.88 -11.89 -4.50
C LYS A 96 -2.29 -12.42 -4.31
N ARG A 97 -2.44 -13.74 -4.19
CA ARG A 97 -3.73 -14.41 -3.98
C ARG A 97 -4.36 -14.00 -2.64
N ALA A 98 -3.57 -13.93 -1.57
CA ALA A 98 -4.04 -13.49 -0.27
C ALA A 98 -4.48 -12.01 -0.29
N LEU A 99 -3.71 -11.15 -0.95
CA LEU A 99 -4.08 -9.74 -1.14
C LEU A 99 -5.39 -9.59 -1.93
N GLN A 100 -5.53 -10.32 -3.04
CA GLN A 100 -6.77 -10.33 -3.83
C GLN A 100 -7.97 -10.76 -2.99
N LYS A 101 -7.83 -11.83 -2.19
CA LYS A 101 -8.89 -12.29 -1.29
C LYS A 101 -9.28 -11.22 -0.27
N ILE A 102 -8.30 -10.61 0.42
CA ILE A 102 -8.52 -9.53 1.38
C ILE A 102 -9.30 -8.38 0.75
N ILE A 103 -8.87 -7.95 -0.45
CA ILE A 103 -9.51 -6.86 -1.17
C ILE A 103 -10.96 -7.23 -1.52
N SER A 104 -11.19 -8.40 -2.11
CA SER A 104 -12.54 -8.86 -2.48
C SER A 104 -13.47 -8.95 -1.27
N GLU A 105 -12.99 -9.43 -0.13
CA GLU A 105 -13.77 -9.47 1.12
C GLU A 105 -14.16 -8.07 1.61
N ILE A 106 -13.23 -7.10 1.55
CA ILE A 106 -13.50 -5.72 1.95
C ILE A 106 -14.51 -5.07 1.00
N MET A 107 -14.34 -5.26 -0.31
CA MET A 107 -15.24 -4.72 -1.32
C MET A 107 -16.66 -5.30 -1.20
N GLY A 108 -16.76 -6.61 -0.95
CA GLY A 108 -18.03 -7.28 -0.68
C GLY A 108 -18.75 -6.72 0.55
N LYS A 109 -18.01 -6.48 1.65
CA LYS A 109 -18.58 -5.86 2.86
C LYS A 109 -19.00 -4.41 2.67
N ALA A 110 -18.32 -3.68 1.79
CA ALA A 110 -18.68 -2.31 1.44
C ALA A 110 -19.83 -2.21 0.42
N ASN A 111 -20.41 -3.35 0.01
CA ASN A 111 -21.40 -3.46 -1.07
C ASN A 111 -20.97 -2.74 -2.37
N CYS A 112 -19.67 -2.66 -2.61
CA CYS A 112 -19.11 -1.95 -3.74
C CYS A 112 -18.69 -2.97 -4.80
N LYS A 113 -19.40 -2.99 -5.94
CA LYS A 113 -19.15 -3.91 -7.07
C LYS A 113 -17.90 -3.53 -7.89
N ALA A 114 -17.20 -2.46 -7.53
CA ALA A 114 -16.00 -2.02 -8.24
C ALA A 114 -14.83 -2.96 -7.94
N SER A 115 -14.09 -3.40 -8.96
CA SER A 115 -12.83 -4.12 -8.75
C SER A 115 -11.74 -3.15 -8.29
N ALA A 116 -10.66 -3.66 -7.69
CA ALA A 116 -9.47 -2.84 -7.41
C ALA A 116 -8.91 -2.14 -8.66
N HIS A 117 -9.11 -2.74 -9.83
CA HIS A 117 -8.75 -2.13 -11.11
C HIS A 117 -9.66 -0.92 -11.42
N THR A 118 -10.97 -1.06 -11.21
CA THR A 118 -11.97 -0.01 -11.41
C THR A 118 -11.74 1.17 -10.45
N LEU A 119 -11.50 0.90 -9.17
CA LEU A 119 -11.24 1.95 -8.18
C LEU A 119 -9.96 2.72 -8.47
N ARG A 120 -8.91 1.99 -8.92
CA ARG A 120 -7.67 2.61 -9.36
C ARG A 120 -7.89 3.50 -10.58
N HIS A 121 -8.74 3.10 -11.54
CA HIS A 121 -9.07 3.94 -12.70
C HIS A 121 -9.83 5.21 -12.29
N THR A 122 -10.78 5.11 -11.37
CA THR A 122 -11.48 6.28 -10.81
C THR A 122 -10.48 7.23 -10.12
N PHE A 123 -9.57 6.68 -9.31
CA PHE A 123 -8.55 7.49 -8.63
C PHE A 123 -7.51 8.07 -9.59
N ALA A 124 -6.98 7.29 -10.54
CA ALA A 124 -6.01 7.76 -11.52
C ALA A 124 -6.58 8.89 -12.38
N THR A 125 -7.87 8.79 -12.74
CA THR A 125 -8.60 9.87 -13.43
C THR A 125 -8.75 11.09 -12.53
N SER A 126 -9.13 10.92 -11.26
CA SER A 126 -9.23 12.03 -10.29
C SER A 126 -7.88 12.71 -10.05
N TYR A 127 -6.82 11.94 -9.81
CA TYR A 127 -5.45 12.42 -9.59
C TYR A 127 -4.89 13.13 -10.82
N TYR A 128 -5.06 12.56 -12.02
CA TYR A 128 -4.64 13.20 -13.28
C TYR A 128 -5.38 14.53 -13.50
N ASN A 129 -6.68 14.59 -13.22
CA ASN A 129 -7.46 15.82 -13.36
C ASN A 129 -7.10 16.89 -12.31
N ASP A 130 -6.79 16.49 -11.07
CA ASP A 130 -6.36 17.42 -10.02
C ASP A 130 -4.96 17.99 -10.31
N HIS A 131 -4.06 17.19 -10.88
CA HIS A 131 -2.69 17.63 -11.17
C HIS A 131 -2.54 18.34 -12.51
N LYS A 132 -3.54 18.29 -13.41
CA LYS A 132 -3.58 19.10 -14.64
C LYS A 132 -3.94 20.57 -14.37
N LYS A 133 -4.47 20.89 -13.18
CA LYS A 133 -4.75 22.28 -12.75
C LYS A 133 -3.53 23.02 -12.19
N LEU A 134 -2.38 22.37 -12.08
CA LEU A 134 -1.13 22.98 -11.61
C LEU A 134 -0.15 23.30 -12.77
N SER A 135 -0.59 23.13 -14.01
CA SER A 135 0.18 23.43 -15.23
C SER A 135 -0.56 24.37 -16.19
N GLN A 136 -1.45 25.23 -15.67
CA GLN A 136 -1.98 26.40 -16.38
C GLN A 136 -1.75 27.65 -15.53
#